data_AF-A0A6P0TKJ1-F1
#
_entry.id   AF-A0A6P0TKJ1-F1
#
_cell.length_a   1.000
_cell.length_b   1.000
_cell.length_c   1.000
_cell.angle_alpha   90.00
_cell.angle_beta   90.00
_cell.angle_gamma   90.00
#
_symmetry.space_group_name_H-M   'P 1'
#
loop_
_entity.id
_entity.type
_entity.pdbx_description
1 polymer ?
#
loop_
_entity_poly.entity_id
_entity_poly.type
_entity_poly.pdbx_seq_one_letter_code
_entity_poly.pdbx_strand_id
1 'polypeptide(L)'
;MQAYKVNGKIDETGRLIVTEAIALHPGEVEVILLQVPVPSENEIKQTDPQVELPKRGSSVQAFQGLFEKTSPLADSMDTDEAKWAYLKEKYDL
;
A
#
# COMPACT_ATOMS: atom_id res chain seq x y z
N MET A 1 -18.91 -17.72 -0.26
CA MET A 1 -18.51 -17.27 -1.61
C MET A 1 -17.00 -17.36 -1.69
N GLN A 2 -16.46 -17.85 -2.81
CA GLN A 2 -15.02 -18.00 -3.00
C GLN A 2 -14.61 -17.17 -4.22
N ALA A 3 -13.55 -16.38 -4.07
CA ALA A 3 -13.02 -15.54 -5.13
C ALA A 3 -11.63 -16.05 -5.53
N TYR A 4 -11.33 -15.95 -6.82
CA TYR A 4 -10.04 -16.30 -7.37
C TYR A 4 -9.40 -15.06 -7.98
N LYS A 5 -8.12 -14.86 -7.67
CA LYS A 5 -7.29 -13.86 -8.35
C LYS A 5 -6.47 -14.57 -9.40
N VAL A 6 -6.65 -14.17 -10.66
CA VAL A 6 -5.87 -14.67 -11.80
C VAL A 6 -5.38 -13.50 -12.64
N ASN A 7 -4.27 -13.70 -13.33
CA ASN A 7 -3.77 -12.69 -14.25
C ASN A 7 -4.59 -12.68 -15.54
N GLY A 8 -5.00 -11.48 -15.93
CA GLY A 8 -5.64 -11.20 -17.20
C GLY A 8 -5.10 -9.91 -17.78
N LYS A 9 -5.12 -9.81 -19.11
CA LYS A 9 -4.75 -8.61 -19.85
C LYS A 9 -5.91 -8.15 -20.70
N ILE A 10 -5.94 -6.85 -20.99
CA ILE A 10 -6.81 -6.30 -22.03
C ILE A 10 -6.01 -6.29 -23.33
N ASP A 11 -6.58 -6.82 -24.40
CA ASP A 11 -5.97 -6.77 -25.73
C ASP A 11 -6.22 -5.41 -26.43
N GLU A 12 -5.62 -5.21 -27.62
CA GLU A 12 -5.77 -3.97 -28.40
C GLU A 12 -7.21 -3.70 -28.85
N THR A 13 -8.08 -4.72 -28.81
CA THR A 13 -9.50 -4.58 -29.13
C THR A 13 -10.38 -4.30 -27.91
N GLY A 14 -9.78 -4.24 -26.71
CA GLY A 14 -10.48 -3.98 -25.46
C GLY A 14 -11.09 -5.23 -24.78
N ARG A 15 -10.71 -6.44 -25.19
CA ARG A 15 -11.24 -7.68 -24.59
C ARG A 15 -10.35 -8.16 -23.44
N LEU A 16 -10.99 -8.63 -22.37
CA LEU A 16 -10.30 -9.33 -21.28
C LEU A 16 -9.91 -10.74 -21.74
N ILE A 17 -8.61 -11.02 -21.68
CA ILE A 17 -8.03 -12.35 -21.90
C ILE A 17 -7.40 -12.80 -20.60
N VAL A 18 -7.93 -13.88 -20.03
CA VAL A 18 -7.31 -14.58 -18.90
C VAL A 18 -6.13 -15.38 -19.44
N THR A 19 -4.92 -15.09 -18.95
CA THR A 19 -3.69 -15.69 -19.48
C THR A 19 -3.31 -17.00 -18.79
N GLU A 20 -4.01 -17.35 -17.70
CA GLU A 20 -3.73 -18.49 -16.85
C GLU A 20 -4.88 -19.50 -16.88
N ALA A 21 -4.54 -20.79 -16.85
CA ALA A 21 -5.55 -21.84 -16.74
C ALA A 21 -6.09 -21.86 -15.32
N ILE A 22 -7.42 -21.78 -15.20
CA ILE A 22 -8.12 -21.87 -13.92
C ILE A 22 -9.10 -23.03 -13.96
N ALA A 23 -9.04 -23.90 -12.95
CA ALA A 23 -9.98 -25.00 -12.79
C ALA A 23 -11.17 -24.49 -11.96
N LEU A 24 -12.24 -24.14 -12.65
CA LEU A 24 -13.51 -23.77 -12.02
C LEU A 24 -14.54 -24.85 -12.30
N HIS A 25 -15.42 -25.08 -11.32
CA HIS A 25 -16.58 -25.90 -11.57
C HIS A 25 -17.53 -25.18 -12.55
N PRO A 26 -18.24 -25.93 -13.41
CA PRO A 26 -19.22 -25.35 -14.31
C PRO A 26 -20.30 -24.59 -13.54
N GLY A 27 -20.58 -23.35 -13.95
CA GLY A 27 -21.56 -22.46 -13.34
C GLY A 27 -21.39 -21.02 -13.80
N GLU A 28 -22.32 -20.16 -13.43
CA GLU A 28 -22.19 -18.71 -13.65
C GLU A 28 -21.19 -18.10 -12.68
N VAL A 29 -20.44 -17.12 -13.16
CA VAL A 29 -19.43 -16.40 -12.37
C VAL A 29 -19.51 -14.91 -12.67
N GLU A 30 -19.25 -14.10 -11.64
CA GLU A 30 -19.01 -12.67 -11.81
C GLU A 30 -17.52 -12.39 -12.00
N VAL A 31 -17.22 -11.39 -12.83
CA VAL A 31 -15.85 -10.94 -13.10
C VAL A 31 -15.68 -9.53 -12.55
N ILE A 32 -14.69 -9.34 -11.69
CA ILE A 32 -14.31 -8.02 -11.15
C ILE A 32 -12.98 -7.61 -11.79
N LEU A 33 -12.96 -6.43 -12.41
CA LEU A 33 -11.77 -5.86 -13.04
C LEU A 33 -11.15 -4.82 -12.12
N LEU A 34 -9.90 -5.04 -11.72
CA LEU A 34 -9.10 -4.07 -10.97
C LEU A 34 -8.00 -3.53 -11.89
N GLN A 35 -8.15 -2.29 -12.35
CA GLN A 35 -7.13 -1.63 -13.17
C GLN A 35 -6.04 -1.05 -12.28
N VAL A 36 -4.82 -1.56 -12.45
CA VAL A 36 -3.63 -0.95 -11.85
C VAL A 36 -3.13 0.10 -12.83
N PRO A 37 -3.01 1.38 -12.43
CA PRO A 37 -2.50 2.41 -13.31
C PRO A 37 -1.05 2.07 -13.69
N VAL A 38 -0.79 1.93 -14.99
CA VAL A 38 0.58 1.73 -15.49
C VAL A 38 1.28 3.08 -15.47
N PRO A 39 2.42 3.23 -14.77
CA PRO A 39 3.19 4.46 -14.80
C PRO A 39 3.71 4.67 -16.22
N SER A 40 3.30 5.78 -16.85
CA SER A 40 3.79 6.17 -18.16
C SER A 40 5.16 6.86 -18.02
N GLU A 41 6.07 6.65 -18.98
CA GLU A 41 7.37 7.35 -19.06
C GLU A 41 7.23 8.87 -19.35
N ASN A 42 6.02 9.35 -19.69
CA ASN A 42 5.76 10.75 -20.05
C ASN A 42 5.08 11.53 -18.93
N GLU A 43 5.52 12.78 -18.81
CA GLU A 43 4.88 13.86 -18.05
C GLU A 43 5.04 13.66 -16.54
N ILE A 44 6.25 13.85 -16.00
CA ILE A 44 6.89 15.18 -15.98
C ILE A 44 5.81 16.27 -15.96
N LYS A 45 5.07 16.37 -14.88
CA LYS A 45 4.74 17.70 -14.38
C LYS A 45 5.89 18.13 -13.49
N GLN A 46 6.89 18.70 -14.15
CA GLN A 46 7.74 19.73 -13.57
C GLN A 46 6.83 20.72 -12.82
N THR A 47 6.96 20.74 -11.50
CA THR A 47 7.63 21.82 -10.77
C THR A 47 8.16 21.16 -9.49
N ASP A 48 9.38 20.61 -9.54
CA ASP A 48 10.61 21.19 -8.95
C ASP A 48 10.58 21.32 -7.41
N PRO A 49 11.71 21.15 -6.71
CA PRO A 49 12.51 19.94 -6.53
C PRO A 49 12.54 19.48 -5.04
N GLN A 50 12.83 18.20 -4.84
CA GLN A 50 13.38 17.54 -3.63
C GLN A 50 13.23 18.25 -2.27
N VAL A 51 12.64 17.57 -1.28
CA VAL A 51 13.37 17.39 -0.01
C VAL A 51 12.99 16.03 0.58
N GLU A 52 13.98 15.15 0.75
CA GLU A 52 13.93 14.09 1.76
C GLU A 52 13.36 14.68 3.04
N LEU A 53 12.36 14.07 3.69
CA LEU A 53 11.96 14.49 5.03
C LEU A 53 13.24 14.56 5.88
N PRO A 54 13.70 15.76 6.29
CA PRO A 54 14.92 15.86 7.05
C PRO A 54 14.67 15.08 8.35
N LYS A 55 15.67 14.29 8.77
CA LYS A 55 15.73 13.80 10.15
C LYS A 55 15.30 14.97 11.04
N ARG A 56 14.18 14.84 11.76
CA ARG A 56 13.63 15.92 12.58
C ARG A 56 14.61 16.19 13.72
N GLY A 57 15.65 16.96 13.44
CA GLY A 57 16.57 17.45 14.44
C GLY A 57 15.88 18.55 15.24
N SER A 58 15.88 18.43 16.56
CA SER A 58 15.53 19.56 17.42
C SER A 58 16.60 20.64 17.30
N SER A 59 16.20 21.91 17.13
CA SER A 59 17.12 23.07 17.20
C SER A 59 17.71 23.26 18.60
N VAL A 60 17.03 22.74 19.62
CA VAL A 60 17.49 22.78 21.01
C VAL A 60 18.36 21.56 21.28
N GLN A 61 19.63 21.81 21.61
CA GLN A 61 20.65 20.77 21.84
C GLN A 61 20.23 19.71 22.86
N ALA A 62 19.47 20.10 23.90
CA ALA A 62 19.00 19.17 24.92
C ALA A 62 18.07 18.07 24.38
N PHE A 63 17.33 18.35 23.30
CA PHE A 63 16.36 17.42 22.72
C PHE A 63 16.86 16.74 21.44
N GLN A 64 18.07 17.05 20.99
CA GLN A 64 18.62 16.53 19.74
C GLN A 64 18.76 15.01 19.76
N GLY A 65 19.22 14.44 20.88
CA GLY A 65 19.37 12.98 21.04
C GLY A 65 18.05 12.20 21.22
N LEU A 66 16.92 12.88 21.47
CA LEU A 66 15.62 12.22 21.65
C LEU A 66 15.01 11.82 20.30
N PHE A 67 15.10 12.72 19.31
CA PHE A 67 14.54 12.50 17.97
C PHE A 67 15.43 11.68 17.05
N GLU A 68 16.74 11.58 17.34
CA GLU A 68 17.65 10.71 16.60
C GLU A 68 17.46 9.22 16.90
N LYS A 69 16.95 8.87 18.08
CA LYS A 69 16.76 7.46 18.52
C LYS A 69 15.42 6.86 18.14
N THR A 70 14.44 7.67 17.76
CA THR A 70 13.11 7.19 17.40
C THR A 70 13.01 7.10 15.88
N SER A 71 12.87 5.89 15.36
CA SER A 71 12.61 5.68 13.93
C SER A 71 11.23 6.26 13.58
N PRO A 72 11.05 6.88 12.40
CA PRO A 72 9.72 7.26 11.93
C PRO A 72 8.84 6.00 11.95
N LEU A 73 7.64 6.12 12.52
CA LEU A 73 6.67 5.03 12.50
C LEU A 73 6.40 4.74 11.02
N ALA A 74 6.63 3.50 10.60
CA ALA A 74 6.40 3.11 9.22
C ALA A 74 4.93 3.38 8.87
N ASP A 75 4.65 4.03 7.74
CA ASP A 75 3.29 4.33 7.24
C ASP A 75 2.41 3.07 7.07
N SER A 76 2.96 1.88 7.27
CA SER A 76 2.29 0.59 7.22
C SER A 76 1.77 0.07 8.58
N MET A 77 1.97 0.78 9.69
CA MET A 77 1.37 0.38 10.97
C MET A 77 -0.07 0.86 11.07
N ASP A 78 -1.01 -0.09 11.01
CA ASP A 78 -2.42 0.18 11.27
C ASP A 78 -2.57 0.68 12.72
N THR A 79 -2.87 1.97 12.84
CA THR A 79 -2.83 2.69 14.11
C THR A 79 -3.89 2.17 15.08
N ASP A 80 -4.97 1.59 14.53
CA ASP A 80 -6.02 0.97 15.33
C ASP A 80 -5.55 -0.34 15.95
N GLU A 81 -4.86 -1.22 15.20
CA GLU A 81 -4.36 -2.50 15.73
C GLU A 81 -3.32 -2.31 16.84
N ALA A 82 -2.41 -1.33 16.66
CA ALA A 82 -1.42 -0.99 17.68
C ALA A 82 -2.05 -0.45 18.97
N LYS A 83 -3.13 0.35 18.84
CA LYS A 83 -3.87 0.88 19.99
C LYS A 83 -4.64 -0.22 20.72
N TRP A 84 -5.24 -1.15 19.98
CA TRP A 84 -5.93 -2.30 20.56
C TRP A 84 -4.99 -3.24 21.30
N ALA A 85 -3.79 -3.51 20.76
CA ALA A 85 -2.78 -4.31 21.45
C ALA A 85 -2.33 -3.66 22.77
N TYR A 86 -2.08 -2.36 22.78
CA TYR A 86 -1.70 -1.62 23.99
C TYR A 86 -2.80 -1.62 25.07
N LEU A 87 -4.06 -1.45 24.66
CA LEU A 87 -5.19 -1.50 25.59
C LEU A 87 -5.37 -2.90 26.18
N LYS A 88 -5.15 -3.95 25.38
CA LYS A 88 -5.21 -5.33 25.84
C LYS A 88 -4.15 -5.64 26.89
N GLU A 89 -2.90 -5.26 26.63
CA GLU A 89 -1.77 -5.47 27.55
C GLU A 89 -1.93 -4.67 28.86
N LYS A 90 -2.49 -3.44 28.79
CA LYS A 90 -2.60 -2.56 29.95
C LYS A 90 -3.80 -2.87 30.85
N TYR A 91 -4.89 -3.36 30.27
CA TYR A 91 -6.16 -3.54 30.98
C TYR A 91 -6.60 -5.01 31.07
N ASP A 92 -5.76 -5.96 30.66
CA ASP A 92 -6.01 -7.42 30.65
C ASP A 92 -7.39 -7.78 30.06
N LEU A 93 -7.69 -7.23 28.87
CA LEU A 93 -8.93 -7.48 28.13
C LEU A 93 -8.92 -8.81 27.35
#